data_AF-A0A5P1EAU5-F1
#
_entry.id   AF-A0A5P1EAU5-F1
#
_cell.length_a   1.000
_cell.length_b   1.000
_cell.length_c   1.000
_cell.angle_alpha   90.00
_cell.angle_beta   90.00
_cell.angle_gamma   90.00
#
_symmetry.space_group_name_H-M   'P 1'
#
loop_
_entity.id
_entity.type
_entity.pdbx_description
1 polymer ?
#
loop_
_entity_poly.entity_id
_entity_poly.type
_entity_poly.pdbx_seq_one_letter_code
_entity_poly.pdbx_strand_id
1 'polypeptide(L)'
;MAGSSRPPHKYTNRLASEHSPYLLQHAHNPVDWYPWGEEAFEKARKKDVPIFLSIGYSTCHWCHVMEVESFESEEVAKRLNEWFVSIKVDREERPDVDKVYMTYVQALYGGGGWPLSVFLSPNLKPLMGGTYFPPDDKYGRPGFKTVLRRVKEAWETNREMLEKSGTLAIEQLSEALSSKVEARGLSDQMSQISLRLCAEQLSNSYDPKFGGFSSAPKFPRPVEIYLMLYQLKRLTEDGKETEANRHLKMVCHSLQCMARGGVHDHIGGGFHRYSVDECWHVPHFEKMLYDQGQLVNAYLDTFSITKDIFYSSVARDILDYLRREMIGAEGEIYSAEDADSAEHEGASRKKEGAFYVWTSKEVSLTICRLSIYIILVSWYSA
;
A
#
# COMPACT_ATOMS: atom_id res chain seq x y z
N MET A 1 37.89 -22.25 4.85
CA MET A 1 37.51 -20.90 5.29
C MET A 1 37.98 -19.92 4.23
N ALA A 2 37.13 -19.56 3.27
CA ALA A 2 37.39 -18.47 2.35
C ALA A 2 36.37 -17.38 2.69
N GLY A 3 36.83 -16.37 3.44
CA GLY A 3 36.02 -15.20 3.74
C GLY A 3 35.78 -14.44 2.45
N SER A 4 34.54 -14.48 1.97
CA SER A 4 34.03 -13.57 0.95
C SER A 4 34.03 -12.16 1.54
N SER A 5 35.14 -11.43 1.38
CA SER A 5 35.18 -10.00 1.67
C SER A 5 34.39 -9.28 0.59
N ARG A 6 33.12 -8.93 0.88
CA ARG A 6 32.35 -8.01 0.03
C ARG A 6 33.18 -6.72 -0.19
N PRO A 7 33.22 -6.17 -1.41
CA PRO A 7 33.96 -4.95 -1.68
C PRO A 7 33.46 -3.81 -0.77
N PRO A 8 34.34 -2.90 -0.33
CA PRO A 8 33.96 -1.80 0.55
C PRO A 8 32.89 -0.93 -0.14
N HIS A 9 31.82 -0.62 0.60
CA HIS A 9 30.74 0.24 0.10
C HIS A 9 31.27 1.66 -0.13
N LYS A 10 30.97 2.24 -1.31
CA LYS A 10 31.43 3.59 -1.69
C LYS A 10 30.85 4.69 -0.80
N TYR A 11 29.63 4.47 -0.29
CA TYR A 11 28.92 5.38 0.60
C TYR A 11 28.43 4.61 1.83
N THR A 12 28.34 5.31 2.97
CA THR A 12 27.69 4.81 4.19
C THR A 12 27.10 6.01 4.91
N ASN A 13 25.82 5.94 5.23
CA ASN A 13 25.08 6.99 5.94
C ASN A 13 24.63 6.49 7.32
N ARG A 14 23.82 7.29 8.03
CA ARG A 14 23.43 7.01 9.43
C ARG A 14 22.54 5.78 9.57
N LEU A 15 21.84 5.38 8.51
CA LEU A 15 20.95 4.22 8.56
C LEU A 15 21.70 2.90 8.81
N ALA A 16 23.03 2.88 8.64
CA ALA A 16 23.88 1.73 8.97
C ALA A 16 23.83 1.32 10.46
N SER A 17 23.30 2.19 11.34
CA SER A 17 23.15 1.92 12.78
C SER A 17 21.71 1.56 13.17
N GLU A 18 20.78 1.52 12.22
CA GLU A 18 19.37 1.19 12.48
C GLU A 18 19.15 -0.32 12.62
N HIS A 19 18.02 -0.69 13.20
CA HIS A 19 17.63 -2.10 13.37
C HIS A 19 16.70 -2.59 12.25
N SER A 20 15.87 -1.71 11.71
CA SER A 20 15.00 -2.02 10.58
C SER A 20 15.79 -2.57 9.39
N PRO A 21 15.48 -3.79 8.92
CA PRO A 21 16.05 -4.32 7.68
C PRO A 21 15.78 -3.40 6.48
N TYR A 22 14.62 -2.74 6.44
CA TYR A 22 14.27 -1.78 5.39
C TYR A 22 15.20 -0.56 5.42
N LEU A 23 15.45 0.04 6.59
CA LEU A 23 16.37 1.17 6.68
C LEU A 23 17.81 0.77 6.35
N LEU A 24 18.24 -0.42 6.79
CA LEU A 24 19.57 -0.95 6.52
C LEU A 24 19.81 -1.19 5.02
N GLN A 25 18.79 -1.52 4.23
CA GLN A 25 18.93 -1.62 2.76
C GLN A 25 19.41 -0.29 2.15
N HIS A 26 18.98 0.84 2.71
CA HIS A 26 19.36 2.18 2.24
C HIS A 26 20.66 2.74 2.85
N ALA A 27 21.32 1.99 3.73
CA ALA A 27 22.50 2.45 4.49
C ALA A 27 23.70 2.83 3.61
N HIS A 28 23.75 2.31 2.38
CA HIS A 28 24.85 2.51 1.45
C HIS A 28 24.48 3.35 0.23
N ASN A 29 23.29 3.97 0.23
CA ASN A 29 22.89 4.90 -0.81
C ASN A 29 23.74 6.18 -0.77
N PRO A 30 24.01 6.82 -1.92
CA PRO A 30 24.73 8.10 -1.97
C PRO A 30 23.97 9.26 -1.31
N VAL A 31 22.67 9.11 -1.07
CA VAL A 31 21.88 10.06 -0.27
C VAL A 31 22.34 9.99 1.19
N ASP A 32 22.60 11.16 1.80
CA ASP A 32 22.95 11.31 3.22
C ASP A 32 21.68 11.17 4.08
N TRP A 33 21.18 9.93 4.15
CA TRP A 33 19.96 9.61 4.90
C TRP A 33 20.15 9.75 6.41
N TYR A 34 19.10 10.27 7.04
CA TYR A 34 18.90 10.28 8.47
C TYR A 34 17.71 9.37 8.84
N PRO A 35 17.76 8.71 10.00
CA PRO A 35 16.55 8.18 10.61
C PRO A 35 15.65 9.34 11.09
N TRP A 36 14.38 9.04 11.38
CA TRP A 36 13.48 10.03 11.97
C TRP A 36 13.91 10.39 13.40
N GLY A 37 14.36 11.62 13.60
CA GLY A 37 14.78 12.08 14.93
C GLY A 37 15.34 13.50 14.98
N GLU A 38 15.61 13.95 16.20
CA GLU A 38 15.98 15.33 16.51
C GLU A 38 17.27 15.79 15.80
N GLU A 39 18.24 14.88 15.57
CA GLU A 39 19.47 15.20 14.84
C GLU A 39 19.16 15.73 13.42
N ALA A 40 18.24 15.09 12.71
CA ALA A 40 17.85 15.49 11.37
C ALA A 40 17.10 16.83 11.40
N PHE A 41 16.20 17.01 12.36
CA PHE A 41 15.38 18.22 12.49
C PHE A 41 16.24 19.42 12.86
N GLU A 42 17.17 19.26 13.79
CA GLU A 42 18.14 20.28 14.14
C GLU A 42 19.03 20.65 12.95
N LYS A 43 19.49 19.66 12.18
CA LYS A 43 20.29 19.93 10.98
C LYS A 43 19.50 20.75 9.97
N ALA A 44 18.23 20.41 9.75
CA ALA A 44 17.35 21.15 8.84
C ALA A 44 17.17 22.59 9.31
N ARG A 45 16.94 22.82 10.61
CA ARG A 45 16.80 24.15 11.19
C ARG A 45 18.11 24.96 11.14
N LYS A 46 19.25 24.34 11.45
CA LYS A 46 20.57 24.99 11.41
C LYS A 46 20.99 25.38 9.99
N LYS A 47 20.67 24.54 9.00
CA LYS A 47 20.94 24.82 7.58
C LYS A 47 19.87 25.69 6.91
N ASP A 48 18.72 25.85 7.54
CA ASP A 48 17.53 26.52 7.01
C ASP A 48 17.08 25.97 5.64
N VAL A 49 17.07 24.64 5.52
CA VAL A 49 16.66 23.92 4.31
C VAL A 49 15.48 22.98 4.60
N PRO A 50 14.60 22.74 3.62
CA PRO A 50 13.48 21.80 3.79
C PRO A 50 13.97 20.37 4.04
N ILE A 51 13.08 19.55 4.59
CA ILE A 51 13.27 18.12 4.79
C ILE A 51 12.62 17.38 3.63
N PHE A 52 13.32 16.39 3.07
CA PHE A 52 12.70 15.36 2.23
C PHE A 52 12.45 14.11 3.06
N LEU A 53 11.19 13.80 3.34
CA LEU A 53 10.76 12.63 4.07
C LEU A 53 10.33 11.53 3.09
N SER A 54 10.98 10.38 3.15
CA SER A 54 10.62 9.19 2.38
C SER A 54 10.22 8.05 3.31
N ILE A 55 8.94 7.70 3.31
CA ILE A 55 8.38 6.60 4.11
C ILE A 55 8.09 5.40 3.19
N GLY A 56 8.52 4.22 3.62
CA GLY A 56 8.22 2.95 2.96
C GLY A 56 8.33 1.79 3.95
N TYR A 57 8.40 0.57 3.44
CA TYR A 57 8.55 -0.66 4.22
C TYR A 57 9.11 -1.76 3.30
N SER A 58 9.62 -2.85 3.88
CA SER A 58 10.47 -3.82 3.18
C SER A 58 9.81 -4.56 2.01
N THR A 59 8.49 -4.76 2.04
CA THR A 59 7.74 -5.52 1.03
C THR A 59 7.10 -4.63 -0.05
N CYS A 60 7.36 -3.32 -0.01
CA CYS A 60 6.81 -2.34 -0.94
C CYS A 60 7.58 -2.30 -2.28
N HIS A 61 6.99 -2.83 -3.36
CA HIS A 61 7.61 -2.82 -4.70
C HIS A 61 8.03 -1.40 -5.17
N TRP A 62 7.10 -0.44 -5.16
CA TRP A 62 7.40 0.92 -5.65
C TRP A 62 8.46 1.63 -4.81
N CYS A 63 8.68 1.21 -3.57
CA CYS A 63 9.73 1.74 -2.72
C CYS A 63 11.11 1.28 -3.24
N HIS A 64 11.23 0.01 -3.63
CA HIS A 64 12.42 -0.54 -4.28
C HIS A 64 12.66 0.08 -5.66
N VAL A 65 11.61 0.28 -6.46
CA VAL A 65 11.71 0.97 -7.76
C VAL A 65 12.27 2.38 -7.58
N MET A 66 11.74 3.15 -6.64
CA MET A 66 12.21 4.52 -6.40
C MET A 66 13.64 4.56 -5.85
N GLU A 67 14.04 3.56 -5.05
CA GLU A 67 15.44 3.42 -4.64
C GLU A 67 16.37 3.25 -5.83
N VAL A 68 16.13 2.23 -6.65
CA VAL A 68 17.01 1.89 -7.78
C VAL A 68 17.03 3.01 -8.82
N GLU A 69 15.87 3.58 -9.14
CA GLU A 69 15.78 4.62 -10.17
C GLU A 69 16.27 5.99 -9.69
N SER A 70 16.16 6.29 -8.39
CA SER A 70 16.42 7.65 -7.87
C SER A 70 17.42 7.70 -6.71
N PHE A 71 17.29 6.89 -5.66
CA PHE A 71 18.13 7.04 -4.46
C PHE A 71 19.54 6.47 -4.61
N GLU A 72 19.75 5.52 -5.51
CA GLU A 72 21.09 5.03 -5.90
C GLU A 72 21.81 5.97 -6.88
N SER A 73 21.08 6.89 -7.52
CA SER A 73 21.66 7.83 -8.48
C SER A 73 22.46 8.94 -7.79
N GLU A 74 23.77 9.01 -8.06
CA GLU A 74 24.64 10.08 -7.54
C GLU A 74 24.16 11.49 -7.96
N GLU A 75 23.53 11.62 -9.13
CA GLU A 75 23.01 12.89 -9.64
C GLU A 75 21.81 13.37 -8.81
N VAL A 76 20.89 12.46 -8.46
CA VAL A 76 19.73 12.76 -7.61
C VAL A 76 20.19 12.96 -6.17
N ALA A 77 21.08 12.10 -5.67
CA ALA A 77 21.62 12.19 -4.33
C ALA A 77 22.37 13.51 -4.08
N LYS A 78 23.15 13.99 -5.06
CA LYS A 78 23.79 15.30 -4.98
C LYS A 78 22.78 16.42 -4.75
N ARG A 79 21.67 16.44 -5.49
CA ARG A 79 20.59 17.43 -5.32
C ARG A 79 19.93 17.32 -3.95
N LEU A 80 19.63 16.09 -3.52
CA LEU A 80 19.06 15.85 -2.20
C LEU A 80 19.99 16.34 -1.08
N ASN A 81 21.26 15.98 -1.13
CA ASN A 81 22.26 16.31 -0.11
C ASN A 81 22.57 17.82 -0.05
N GLU A 82 22.50 18.51 -1.19
CA GLU A 82 22.71 19.96 -1.27
C GLU A 82 21.50 20.76 -0.81
N TRP A 83 20.28 20.33 -1.15
CA TRP A 83 19.07 21.17 -1.04
C TRP A 83 18.15 20.77 0.11
N PHE A 84 18.33 19.57 0.68
CA PHE A 84 17.42 19.02 1.69
C PHE A 84 18.20 18.36 2.83
N VAL A 85 17.50 18.14 3.95
CA VAL A 85 17.82 17.06 4.87
C VAL A 85 16.92 15.88 4.56
N SER A 86 17.51 14.77 4.13
CA SER A 86 16.77 13.58 3.70
C SER A 86 16.57 12.62 4.87
N ILE A 87 15.31 12.29 5.17
CA ILE A 87 14.91 11.38 6.24
C ILE A 87 14.23 10.15 5.65
N LYS A 88 14.71 8.97 6.04
CA LYS A 88 14.10 7.68 5.69
C LYS A 88 13.35 7.12 6.89
N VAL A 89 12.13 6.64 6.67
CA VAL A 89 11.28 6.06 7.72
C VAL A 89 10.75 4.72 7.27
N ASP A 90 10.86 3.74 8.17
CA ASP A 90 10.13 2.48 8.08
C ASP A 90 8.73 2.67 8.69
N ARG A 91 7.71 2.47 7.85
CA ARG A 91 6.30 2.51 8.26
C ARG A 91 5.99 1.50 9.35
N GLU A 92 6.62 0.32 9.32
CA GLU A 92 6.33 -0.75 10.29
C GLU A 92 6.82 -0.38 11.70
N GLU A 93 7.93 0.36 11.79
CA GLU A 93 8.44 0.87 13.06
C GLU A 93 7.76 2.18 13.50
N ARG A 94 7.36 3.04 12.55
CA ARG A 94 6.77 4.37 12.81
C ARG A 94 5.44 4.60 12.08
N PRO A 95 4.39 3.80 12.39
CA PRO A 95 3.07 3.96 11.78
C PRO A 95 2.40 5.27 12.18
N ASP A 96 2.82 5.88 13.29
CA ASP A 96 2.38 7.20 13.74
C ASP A 96 2.79 8.32 12.77
N VAL A 97 4.06 8.30 12.32
CA VAL A 97 4.60 9.27 11.36
C VAL A 97 3.95 9.07 10.00
N ASP A 98 3.87 7.80 9.54
CA ASP A 98 3.19 7.43 8.30
C ASP A 98 1.76 7.97 8.24
N LYS A 99 0.97 7.73 9.29
CA LYS A 99 -0.44 8.13 9.33
C LYS A 99 -0.64 9.63 9.17
N VAL A 100 0.17 10.46 9.84
CA VAL A 100 0.06 11.93 9.76
C VAL A 100 0.28 12.40 8.33
N TYR A 101 1.38 11.95 7.71
CA TYR A 101 1.76 12.44 6.39
C TYR A 101 0.97 11.80 5.25
N MET A 102 0.54 10.55 5.40
CA MET A 102 -0.39 9.90 4.47
C MET A 102 -1.73 10.64 4.44
N THR A 103 -2.24 11.01 5.61
CA THR A 103 -3.50 11.77 5.73
C THR A 103 -3.39 13.13 5.03
N TYR A 104 -2.25 13.81 5.16
CA TYR A 104 -1.97 15.05 4.43
C TYR A 104 -2.01 14.86 2.91
N VAL A 105 -1.31 13.86 2.38
CA VAL A 105 -1.28 13.58 0.94
C VAL A 105 -2.67 13.19 0.41
N GLN A 106 -3.40 12.34 1.14
CA GLN A 106 -4.75 11.94 0.77
C GLN A 106 -5.72 13.13 0.72
N ALA A 107 -5.63 14.05 1.69
CA ALA A 107 -6.52 15.21 1.73
C ALA A 107 -6.28 16.19 0.58
N LEU A 108 -5.03 16.37 0.16
CA LEU A 108 -4.70 17.31 -0.92
C LEU A 108 -4.91 16.73 -2.32
N TYR A 109 -4.63 15.44 -2.51
CA TYR A 109 -4.57 14.83 -3.84
C TYR A 109 -5.65 13.78 -4.08
N GLY A 110 -6.50 13.48 -3.08
CA GLY A 110 -7.57 12.49 -3.16
C GLY A 110 -7.12 11.03 -3.17
N GLY A 111 -5.81 10.78 -3.10
CA GLY A 111 -5.20 9.45 -3.12
C GLY A 111 -3.90 9.43 -2.33
N GLY A 112 -3.41 8.23 -2.03
CA GLY A 112 -2.18 8.02 -1.27
C GLY A 112 -1.64 6.60 -1.49
N GLY A 113 -0.42 6.37 -1.05
CA GLY A 113 0.29 5.10 -1.24
C GLY A 113 1.78 5.24 -0.96
N TRP A 114 2.49 4.13 -1.11
CA TRP A 114 3.93 4.07 -0.85
C TRP A 114 4.72 3.85 -2.16
N PRO A 115 5.94 4.39 -2.30
CA PRO A 115 6.66 5.18 -1.30
C PRO A 115 5.97 6.52 -1.08
N LEU A 116 5.89 6.95 0.18
CA LEU A 116 5.30 8.24 0.52
C LEU A 116 6.42 9.28 0.56
N SER A 117 6.37 10.22 -0.39
CA SER A 117 7.39 11.24 -0.62
C SER A 117 6.86 12.60 -0.21
N VAL A 118 7.34 13.16 0.91
CA VAL A 118 6.80 14.40 1.49
C VAL A 118 7.92 15.40 1.73
N PHE A 119 7.66 16.65 1.38
CA PHE A 119 8.57 17.76 1.63
C PHE A 119 8.06 18.55 2.84
N LEU A 120 8.91 18.74 3.84
CA LEU A 120 8.56 19.43 5.08
C LEU A 120 9.42 20.69 5.26
N SER A 121 8.88 21.66 5.97
CA SER A 121 9.69 22.72 6.58
C SER A 121 10.62 22.14 7.66
N PRO A 122 11.66 22.87 8.09
CA PRO A 122 12.48 22.50 9.25
C PRO A 122 11.70 22.27 10.56
N ASN A 123 10.46 22.78 10.63
CA ASN A 123 9.54 22.61 11.76
C ASN A 123 8.49 21.52 11.51
N LEU A 124 8.78 20.59 10.58
CA LEU A 124 7.98 19.38 10.28
C LEU A 124 6.60 19.63 9.66
N LYS A 125 6.28 20.89 9.33
CA LYS A 125 5.05 21.23 8.60
C LYS A 125 5.18 20.79 7.14
N PRO A 126 4.23 20.02 6.58
CA PRO A 126 4.28 19.54 5.21
C PRO A 126 4.00 20.68 4.23
N LEU A 127 4.79 20.70 3.17
CA LEU A 127 4.79 21.74 2.13
C LEU A 127 4.18 21.21 0.83
N MET A 128 4.48 19.95 0.51
CA MET A 128 4.02 19.21 -0.66
C MET A 128 4.19 17.72 -0.38
N GLY A 129 3.43 16.87 -1.07
CA GLY A 129 3.71 15.44 -1.06
C GLY A 129 3.26 14.73 -2.33
N GLY A 130 3.53 13.44 -2.38
CA GLY A 130 3.11 12.53 -3.42
C GLY A 130 3.54 11.11 -3.08
N THR A 131 3.31 10.20 -4.01
CA THR A 131 3.72 8.80 -3.85
C THR A 131 5.05 8.55 -4.59
N TYR A 132 5.01 7.75 -5.64
CA TYR A 132 6.13 7.51 -6.53
C TYR A 132 6.34 8.69 -7.49
N PHE A 133 7.60 9.14 -7.61
CA PHE A 133 8.03 10.08 -8.63
C PHE A 133 9.08 9.41 -9.53
N PRO A 134 8.84 9.29 -10.86
CA PRO A 134 9.87 8.78 -11.77
C PRO A 134 11.08 9.71 -11.79
N PRO A 135 12.30 9.24 -12.07
CA PRO A 135 13.50 10.09 -12.01
C PRO A 135 13.43 11.30 -12.96
N ASP A 136 12.85 11.08 -14.14
CA ASP A 136 12.68 12.06 -15.22
C ASP A 136 11.21 12.34 -15.51
N ASP A 137 10.94 13.51 -16.10
CA ASP A 137 9.60 13.90 -16.54
C ASP A 137 9.08 12.88 -17.58
N LYS A 138 7.92 12.26 -17.30
CA LYS A 138 7.31 11.25 -18.17
C LYS A 138 5.80 11.41 -18.22
N TYR A 139 5.22 11.18 -19.39
CA TYR A 139 3.76 11.16 -19.61
C TYR A 139 3.01 12.40 -19.06
N GLY A 140 3.61 13.59 -19.21
CA GLY A 140 3.04 14.85 -18.72
C GLY A 140 3.09 15.03 -17.19
N ARG A 141 3.78 14.14 -16.46
CA ARG A 141 4.00 14.25 -15.01
C ARG A 141 5.46 14.67 -14.74
N PRO A 142 5.69 15.59 -13.79
CA PRO A 142 7.04 15.98 -13.39
C PRO A 142 7.75 14.80 -12.73
N GLY A 143 8.99 14.57 -13.12
CA GLY A 143 9.87 13.63 -12.47
C GLY A 143 10.47 14.20 -11.19
N PHE A 144 11.11 13.32 -10.43
CA PHE A 144 11.66 13.61 -9.12
C PHE A 144 12.69 14.75 -9.19
N LYS A 145 13.56 14.77 -10.20
CA LYS A 145 14.51 15.88 -10.41
C LYS A 145 13.81 17.25 -10.58
N THR A 146 12.69 17.27 -11.31
CA THR A 146 11.89 18.50 -11.49
C THR A 146 11.16 18.89 -10.21
N VAL A 147 10.62 17.92 -9.46
CA VAL A 147 9.97 18.16 -8.17
C VAL A 147 10.97 18.75 -7.16
N LEU A 148 12.15 18.14 -7.01
CA LEU A 148 13.21 18.65 -6.12
C LEU A 148 13.58 20.09 -6.43
N ARG A 149 13.77 20.43 -7.72
CA ARG A 149 14.08 21.80 -8.16
C ARG A 149 12.95 22.77 -7.81
N ARG A 150 11.69 22.42 -8.10
CA ARG A 150 10.54 23.30 -7.83
C ARG A 150 10.33 23.56 -6.34
N VAL A 151 10.50 22.53 -5.49
CA VAL A 151 10.39 22.70 -4.04
C VAL A 151 11.50 23.62 -3.52
N LYS A 152 12.75 23.44 -3.99
CA LYS A 152 13.85 24.34 -3.66
C LYS A 152 13.56 25.78 -4.06
N GLU A 153 13.20 26.00 -5.33
CA GLU A 153 12.90 27.34 -5.86
C GLU A 153 11.77 28.01 -5.05
N ALA A 154 10.72 27.25 -4.72
CA ALA A 154 9.62 27.76 -3.92
C ALA A 154 10.03 28.06 -2.47
N TRP A 155 10.94 27.28 -1.89
CA TRP A 155 11.52 27.55 -0.57
C TRP A 155 12.35 28.85 -0.56
N GLU A 156 13.14 29.10 -1.60
CA GLU A 156 13.99 30.30 -1.69
C GLU A 156 13.20 31.57 -2.04
N THR A 157 12.14 31.46 -2.85
CA THR A 157 11.43 32.62 -3.40
C THR A 157 10.08 32.91 -2.74
N ASN A 158 9.40 31.90 -2.19
CA ASN A 158 8.01 31.99 -1.74
C ASN A 158 7.75 31.24 -0.43
N ARG A 159 8.74 31.21 0.48
CA ARG A 159 8.69 30.44 1.74
C ARG A 159 7.42 30.67 2.56
N GLU A 160 7.06 31.93 2.80
CA GLU A 160 5.93 32.28 3.66
C GLU A 160 4.61 31.72 3.11
N MET A 161 4.41 31.81 1.79
CA MET A 161 3.24 31.24 1.12
C MET A 161 3.22 29.71 1.23
N LEU A 162 4.38 29.07 1.06
CA LEU A 162 4.54 27.61 1.12
C LEU A 162 4.21 27.07 2.52
N GLU A 163 4.77 27.70 3.56
CA GLU A 163 4.53 27.33 4.96
C GLU A 163 3.09 27.61 5.39
N LYS A 164 2.49 28.73 4.93
CA LYS A 164 1.09 29.07 5.22
C LYS A 164 0.12 28.06 4.62
N SER A 165 0.35 27.65 3.37
CA SER A 165 -0.48 26.64 2.69
C SER A 165 -0.39 25.29 3.39
N GLY A 166 0.81 24.88 3.79
CA GLY A 166 1.04 23.66 4.57
C GLY A 166 0.38 23.68 5.95
N THR A 167 0.47 24.83 6.64
CA THR A 167 -0.17 25.02 7.96
C THR A 167 -1.69 24.94 7.85
N LEU A 168 -2.29 25.61 6.86
CA LEU A 168 -3.74 25.59 6.65
C LEU A 168 -4.26 24.17 6.38
N ALA A 169 -3.56 23.40 5.55
CA ALA A 169 -3.92 22.02 5.26
C ALA A 169 -3.86 21.14 6.52
N ILE A 170 -2.81 21.29 7.34
CA ILE A 170 -2.72 20.58 8.62
C ILE A 170 -3.78 21.04 9.62
N GLU A 171 -4.07 22.34 9.71
CA GLU A 171 -5.09 22.86 10.63
C GLU A 171 -6.47 22.34 10.26
N GLN A 172 -6.83 22.32 8.97
CA GLN A 172 -8.08 21.75 8.48
C GLN A 172 -8.16 20.24 8.73
N LEU A 173 -7.05 19.51 8.51
CA LEU A 173 -6.96 18.10 8.84
C LEU A 173 -7.04 17.85 10.34
N SER A 174 -6.35 18.66 11.13
CA SER A 174 -6.38 18.60 12.58
C SER A 174 -7.78 18.91 13.07
N GLU A 175 -8.50 19.89 12.53
CA GLU A 175 -9.88 20.19 12.86
C GLU A 175 -10.82 19.05 12.44
N ALA A 176 -10.63 18.45 11.27
CA ALA A 176 -11.39 17.27 10.83
C ALA A 176 -11.10 16.00 11.66
N LEU A 177 -9.91 15.88 12.25
CA LEU A 177 -9.50 14.75 13.10
C LEU A 177 -9.70 15.01 14.61
N SER A 178 -9.66 16.27 15.03
CA SER A 178 -9.81 16.78 16.42
C SER A 178 -11.22 17.26 16.71
N SER A 179 -12.07 17.38 15.68
CA SER A 179 -13.48 17.00 15.76
C SER A 179 -13.66 15.49 16.00
N LYS A 180 -12.76 14.89 16.81
CA LYS A 180 -13.20 14.30 18.07
C LYS A 180 -14.28 15.20 18.67
N VAL A 181 -15.51 14.98 18.21
CA VAL A 181 -16.63 14.60 19.06
C VAL A 181 -16.12 14.63 20.50
N GLU A 182 -16.33 15.74 21.20
CA GLU A 182 -16.44 15.67 22.65
C GLU A 182 -17.31 14.44 22.85
N ALA A 183 -16.76 13.40 23.48
CA ALA A 183 -17.41 12.11 23.65
C ALA A 183 -18.61 12.21 24.61
N ARG A 184 -19.45 13.24 24.47
CA ARG A 184 -20.90 13.07 24.48
C ARG A 184 -21.20 12.17 23.29
N GLY A 185 -21.16 10.86 23.54
CA GLY A 185 -21.38 9.83 22.53
C GLY A 185 -22.47 10.27 21.57
N LEU A 186 -22.16 10.21 20.26
CA LEU A 186 -23.17 10.35 19.21
C LEU A 186 -24.39 9.53 19.64
N SER A 187 -25.58 10.12 19.61
CA SER A 187 -26.78 9.34 19.91
C SER A 187 -26.80 8.13 18.98
N ASP A 188 -27.29 6.98 19.46
CA ASP A 188 -27.39 5.77 18.62
C ASP A 188 -28.07 6.08 17.29
N GLN A 189 -29.06 6.97 17.29
CA GLN A 189 -29.74 7.45 16.09
C GLN A 189 -28.80 8.15 15.09
N MET A 190 -27.93 9.04 15.54
CA MET A 190 -26.96 9.70 14.66
C MET A 190 -25.97 8.68 14.07
N SER A 191 -25.46 7.77 14.90
CA SER A 191 -24.56 6.70 14.46
C SER A 191 -25.19 5.82 13.38
N GLN A 192 -26.46 5.44 13.56
CA GLN A 192 -27.20 4.66 12.55
C GLN A 192 -27.44 5.44 11.25
N ILE A 193 -27.73 6.74 11.32
CA ILE A 193 -27.86 7.57 10.13
C ILE A 193 -26.54 7.63 9.37
N SER A 194 -25.42 7.85 10.05
CA SER A 194 -24.10 7.87 9.43
C SER A 194 -23.75 6.55 8.76
N LEU A 195 -23.95 5.41 9.43
CA LEU A 195 -23.70 4.09 8.84
C LEU A 195 -24.54 3.83 7.59
N ARG A 196 -25.83 4.21 7.62
CA ARG A 196 -26.70 4.11 6.45
C ARG A 196 -26.21 4.97 5.29
N LEU A 197 -25.84 6.22 5.55
CA LEU A 197 -25.31 7.12 4.52
C LEU A 197 -23.99 6.59 3.92
N CYS A 198 -23.10 6.04 4.75
CA CYS A 198 -21.88 5.39 4.26
C CYS A 198 -22.20 4.19 3.36
N ALA A 199 -23.17 3.35 3.74
CA ALA A 199 -23.59 2.20 2.93
C ALA A 199 -24.25 2.62 1.61
N GLU A 200 -25.03 3.72 1.61
CA GLU A 200 -25.59 4.32 0.40
C GLU A 200 -24.48 4.84 -0.53
N GLN A 201 -23.48 5.53 0.03
CA GLN A 201 -22.34 6.02 -0.75
C GLN A 201 -21.54 4.87 -1.37
N LEU A 202 -21.25 3.80 -0.61
CA LEU A 202 -20.61 2.60 -1.15
C LEU A 202 -21.46 1.94 -2.23
N SER A 203 -22.77 1.83 -2.02
CA SER A 203 -23.68 1.26 -3.02
C SER A 203 -23.67 2.04 -4.34
N ASN A 204 -23.40 3.36 -4.29
CA ASN A 204 -23.27 4.20 -5.47
C ASN A 204 -21.89 4.07 -6.17
N SER A 205 -20.84 3.67 -5.45
CA SER A 205 -19.51 3.40 -6.03
C SER A 205 -19.31 1.94 -6.44
N TYR A 206 -20.31 1.09 -6.23
CA TYR A 206 -20.29 -0.32 -6.63
C TYR A 206 -20.09 -0.49 -8.13
N ASP A 207 -19.17 -1.37 -8.51
CA ASP A 207 -18.94 -1.78 -9.89
C ASP A 207 -19.82 -2.99 -10.24
N PRO A 208 -20.88 -2.83 -11.05
CA PRO A 208 -21.76 -3.93 -11.41
C PRO A 208 -21.13 -4.92 -12.40
N LYS A 209 -20.03 -4.57 -13.08
CA LYS A 209 -19.39 -5.40 -14.10
C LYS A 209 -18.32 -6.31 -13.48
N PHE A 210 -17.52 -5.76 -12.56
CA PHE A 210 -16.37 -6.47 -12.00
C PHE A 210 -16.39 -6.55 -10.47
N GLY A 211 -17.44 -6.07 -9.81
CA GLY A 211 -17.52 -6.07 -8.35
C GLY A 211 -16.51 -5.15 -7.67
N GLY A 212 -16.64 -4.98 -6.36
CA GLY A 212 -15.92 -3.98 -5.58
C GLY A 212 -16.60 -2.61 -5.60
N PHE A 213 -16.04 -1.68 -4.83
CA PHE A 213 -16.62 -0.35 -4.57
C PHE A 213 -15.69 0.80 -4.98
N SER A 214 -14.72 0.52 -5.85
CA SER A 214 -13.76 1.51 -6.38
C SER A 214 -13.43 1.22 -7.84
N SER A 215 -12.82 2.19 -8.52
CA SER A 215 -12.18 1.99 -9.82
C SER A 215 -10.78 1.35 -9.66
N ALA A 216 -10.10 1.13 -10.79
CA ALA A 216 -8.67 0.78 -10.81
C ALA A 216 -7.79 1.91 -10.20
N PRO A 217 -6.71 1.56 -9.48
CA PRO A 217 -6.35 0.22 -9.00
C PRO A 217 -7.34 -0.28 -7.92
N LYS A 218 -7.71 -1.55 -7.98
CA LYS A 218 -8.70 -2.16 -7.07
C LYS A 218 -8.06 -2.90 -5.91
N PHE A 219 -8.39 -2.48 -4.69
CA PHE A 219 -7.91 -3.09 -3.45
C PHE A 219 -8.98 -4.01 -2.84
N PRO A 220 -8.59 -5.18 -2.30
CA PRO A 220 -9.42 -5.91 -1.35
C PRO A 220 -9.63 -5.06 -0.10
N ARG A 221 -10.85 -4.54 0.09
CA ARG A 221 -11.20 -3.69 1.25
C ARG A 221 -12.29 -4.36 2.08
N PRO A 222 -11.95 -5.32 2.96
CA PRO A 222 -12.94 -6.07 3.74
C PRO A 222 -13.87 -5.20 4.60
N VAL A 223 -13.39 -4.03 5.05
CA VAL A 223 -14.22 -3.06 5.80
C VAL A 223 -15.45 -2.60 5.03
N GLU A 224 -15.36 -2.46 3.70
CA GLU A 224 -16.50 -2.10 2.85
C GLU A 224 -17.51 -3.25 2.81
N ILE A 225 -17.02 -4.49 2.76
CA ILE A 225 -17.86 -5.70 2.85
C ILE A 225 -18.55 -5.80 4.21
N TYR A 226 -17.83 -5.59 5.31
CA TYR A 226 -18.41 -5.62 6.66
C TYR A 226 -19.49 -4.57 6.84
N LEU A 227 -19.29 -3.34 6.34
CA LEU A 227 -20.31 -2.31 6.42
C LEU A 227 -21.56 -2.70 5.62
N MET A 228 -21.40 -3.31 4.44
CA MET A 228 -22.52 -3.79 3.64
C MET A 228 -23.26 -4.97 4.29
N LEU A 229 -22.55 -5.89 4.94
CA LEU A 229 -23.13 -6.99 5.71
C LEU A 229 -23.84 -6.51 6.98
N TYR A 230 -23.29 -5.49 7.65
CA TYR A 230 -23.94 -4.82 8.77
C TYR A 230 -25.25 -4.16 8.31
N GLN A 231 -25.21 -3.40 7.22
CA GLN A 231 -26.40 -2.74 6.67
C GLN A 231 -27.45 -3.76 6.21
N LEU A 232 -27.03 -4.87 5.60
CA LEU A 232 -27.89 -6.02 5.28
C LEU A 232 -28.67 -6.49 6.52
N LYS A 233 -27.96 -6.79 7.62
CA LYS A 233 -28.59 -7.25 8.87
C LYS A 233 -29.64 -6.26 9.37
N ARG A 234 -29.31 -4.96 9.38
CA ARG A 234 -30.23 -3.90 9.79
C ARG A 234 -31.48 -3.83 8.91
N LEU A 235 -31.33 -3.92 7.60
CA LEU A 235 -32.44 -3.91 6.66
C LEU A 235 -33.36 -5.14 6.84
N THR A 236 -32.78 -6.32 7.11
CA THR A 236 -33.56 -7.52 7.42
C THR A 236 -34.35 -7.36 8.73
N GLU A 237 -33.72 -6.83 9.80
CA GLU A 237 -34.40 -6.52 11.06
C GLU A 237 -35.58 -5.53 10.89
N ASP A 238 -35.43 -4.56 9.98
CA ASP A 238 -36.45 -3.57 9.64
C ASP A 238 -37.52 -4.10 8.65
N GLY A 239 -37.44 -5.36 8.21
CA GLY A 239 -38.37 -5.98 7.26
C GLY A 239 -38.21 -5.51 5.81
N LYS A 240 -37.08 -4.87 5.46
CA LYS A 240 -36.76 -4.34 4.12
C LYS A 240 -36.01 -5.36 3.28
N GLU A 241 -36.67 -6.48 3.00
CA GLU A 241 -36.05 -7.65 2.37
C GLU A 241 -35.50 -7.36 0.96
N THR A 242 -36.15 -6.48 0.18
CA THR A 242 -35.70 -6.18 -1.18
C THR A 242 -34.34 -5.46 -1.17
N GLU A 243 -34.21 -4.47 -0.31
CA GLU A 243 -32.99 -3.70 -0.10
C GLU A 243 -31.90 -4.58 0.53
N ALA A 244 -32.23 -5.34 1.57
CA ALA A 244 -31.34 -6.33 2.18
C ALA A 244 -30.71 -7.24 1.10
N ASN A 245 -31.55 -7.86 0.27
CA ASN A 245 -31.08 -8.72 -0.82
C ASN A 245 -30.20 -8.00 -1.86
N ARG A 246 -30.39 -6.70 -2.08
CA ARG A 246 -29.51 -5.90 -2.96
C ARG A 246 -28.12 -5.75 -2.36
N HIS A 247 -28.00 -5.46 -1.06
CA HIS A 247 -26.71 -5.38 -0.37
C HIS A 247 -25.98 -6.73 -0.40
N LEU A 248 -26.69 -7.83 -0.11
CA LEU A 248 -26.11 -9.18 -0.17
C LEU A 248 -25.59 -9.52 -1.58
N LYS A 249 -26.34 -9.17 -2.64
CA LYS A 249 -25.89 -9.38 -4.03
C LYS A 249 -24.59 -8.64 -4.35
N MET A 250 -24.46 -7.39 -3.91
CA MET A 250 -23.24 -6.60 -4.09
C MET A 250 -22.04 -7.24 -3.39
N VAL A 251 -22.23 -7.71 -2.14
CA VAL A 251 -21.19 -8.41 -1.38
C VAL A 251 -20.78 -9.71 -2.08
N CYS A 252 -21.74 -10.58 -2.39
CA CYS A 252 -21.51 -11.85 -3.06
C CYS A 252 -20.78 -11.67 -4.39
N HIS A 253 -21.26 -10.75 -5.24
CA HIS A 253 -20.63 -10.49 -6.53
C HIS A 253 -19.19 -9.97 -6.36
N SER A 254 -18.96 -9.02 -5.44
CA SER A 254 -17.63 -8.46 -5.20
C SER A 254 -16.63 -9.52 -4.73
N LEU A 255 -17.02 -10.37 -3.78
CA LEU A 255 -16.18 -11.47 -3.30
C LEU A 255 -15.95 -12.52 -4.40
N GLN A 256 -16.97 -12.86 -5.19
CA GLN A 256 -16.81 -13.81 -6.30
C GLN A 256 -15.88 -13.29 -7.39
N CYS A 257 -15.99 -12.02 -7.78
CA CYS A 257 -15.09 -11.40 -8.76
C CYS A 257 -13.65 -11.38 -8.24
N MET A 258 -13.46 -10.99 -6.98
CA MET A 258 -12.14 -10.94 -6.36
C MET A 258 -11.49 -12.33 -6.27
N ALA A 259 -12.20 -13.33 -5.73
CA ALA A 259 -11.70 -14.71 -5.63
C ALA A 259 -11.46 -15.38 -6.98
N ARG A 260 -12.16 -14.95 -8.03
CA ARG A 260 -11.94 -15.46 -9.39
C ARG A 260 -10.83 -14.73 -10.13
N GLY A 261 -10.48 -13.51 -9.72
CA GLY A 261 -9.45 -12.68 -10.33
C GLY A 261 -8.02 -13.19 -10.08
N GLY A 262 -7.04 -12.60 -10.75
CA GLY A 262 -5.62 -12.86 -10.51
C GLY A 262 -5.07 -12.21 -9.24
N VAL A 263 -5.86 -11.37 -8.56
CA VAL A 263 -5.56 -10.94 -7.18
C VAL A 263 -5.63 -12.10 -6.18
N HIS A 264 -6.36 -13.17 -6.49
CA HIS A 264 -6.32 -14.42 -5.72
C HIS A 264 -5.22 -15.32 -6.30
N ASP A 265 -4.29 -15.77 -5.47
CA ASP A 265 -3.26 -16.71 -5.89
C ASP A 265 -3.87 -18.12 -5.99
N HIS A 266 -4.26 -18.53 -7.19
CA HIS A 266 -4.92 -19.82 -7.41
C HIS A 266 -4.00 -21.04 -7.23
N ILE A 267 -2.68 -20.84 -7.06
CA ILE A 267 -1.70 -21.91 -6.90
C ILE A 267 -1.24 -22.00 -5.44
N GLY A 268 -0.77 -20.88 -4.89
CA GLY A 268 -0.27 -20.79 -3.51
C GLY A 268 -1.35 -20.45 -2.49
N GLY A 269 -2.53 -19.99 -2.90
CA GLY A 269 -3.58 -19.52 -2.03
C GLY A 269 -3.33 -18.14 -1.44
N GLY A 270 -4.37 -17.56 -0.85
CA GLY A 270 -4.36 -16.20 -0.32
C GLY A 270 -4.47 -15.12 -1.41
N PHE A 271 -4.53 -13.87 -0.97
CA PHE A 271 -4.75 -12.72 -1.85
C PHE A 271 -3.55 -11.79 -1.94
N HIS A 272 -3.19 -11.39 -3.15
CA HIS A 272 -2.27 -10.29 -3.41
C HIS A 272 -2.87 -8.94 -3.00
N ARG A 273 -2.01 -7.94 -2.83
CA ARG A 273 -2.33 -6.65 -2.21
C ARG A 273 -3.43 -5.88 -2.94
N TYR A 274 -3.36 -5.81 -4.26
CA TYR A 274 -4.35 -5.15 -5.11
C TYR A 274 -4.20 -5.55 -6.57
N SER A 275 -5.19 -5.21 -7.40
CA SER A 275 -5.10 -5.27 -8.86
C SER A 275 -4.82 -3.88 -9.45
N VAL A 276 -3.92 -3.79 -10.42
CA VAL A 276 -3.73 -2.52 -11.17
C VAL A 276 -4.90 -2.18 -12.07
N ASP A 277 -5.68 -3.19 -12.47
CA ASP A 277 -6.84 -3.04 -13.33
C ASP A 277 -8.17 -3.09 -12.56
N GLU A 278 -9.25 -2.84 -13.31
CA GLU A 278 -10.61 -2.87 -12.80
C GLU A 278 -11.23 -4.28 -12.74
N CYS A 279 -10.63 -5.28 -13.37
CA CYS A 279 -11.19 -6.63 -13.49
C CYS A 279 -10.57 -7.64 -12.50
N TRP A 280 -9.76 -7.16 -11.55
CA TRP A 280 -9.04 -7.98 -10.56
C TRP A 280 -7.99 -8.92 -11.17
N HIS A 281 -7.49 -8.62 -12.38
CA HIS A 281 -6.67 -9.57 -13.14
C HIS A 281 -5.18 -9.43 -12.86
N VAL A 282 -4.58 -8.25 -12.99
CA VAL A 282 -3.13 -8.05 -12.85
C VAL A 282 -2.78 -7.62 -11.42
N PRO A 283 -2.22 -8.51 -10.58
CA PRO A 283 -1.94 -8.20 -9.19
C PRO A 283 -0.66 -7.37 -9.00
N HIS A 284 -0.61 -6.64 -7.89
CA HIS A 284 0.62 -6.30 -7.19
C HIS A 284 0.88 -7.36 -6.11
N PHE A 285 1.99 -8.07 -6.22
CA PHE A 285 2.14 -9.44 -5.70
C PHE A 285 2.37 -9.57 -4.19
N GLU A 286 2.60 -8.46 -3.49
CA GLU A 286 2.68 -8.44 -2.03
C GLU A 286 1.46 -9.10 -1.36
N LYS A 287 1.66 -9.82 -0.26
CA LYS A 287 0.57 -10.37 0.56
C LYS A 287 0.72 -9.94 2.02
N MET A 288 -0.27 -9.23 2.56
CA MET A 288 -0.24 -8.75 3.94
C MET A 288 -1.08 -9.61 4.87
N LEU A 289 -0.55 -9.97 6.04
CA LEU A 289 -1.26 -10.76 7.05
C LEU A 289 -2.64 -10.19 7.38
N TYR A 290 -2.72 -8.86 7.56
CA TYR A 290 -3.96 -8.21 7.95
C TYR A 290 -5.01 -8.18 6.83
N ASP A 291 -4.60 -8.21 5.56
CA ASP A 291 -5.54 -8.34 4.44
C ASP A 291 -6.11 -9.76 4.42
N GLN A 292 -5.25 -10.78 4.54
CA GLN A 292 -5.67 -12.18 4.61
C GLN A 292 -6.65 -12.42 5.75
N GLY A 293 -6.29 -12.00 6.97
CA GLY A 293 -7.11 -12.23 8.16
C GLY A 293 -8.49 -11.57 8.05
N GLN A 294 -8.56 -10.35 7.50
CA GLN A 294 -9.84 -9.69 7.28
C GLN A 294 -10.65 -10.34 6.14
N LEU A 295 -10.00 -10.76 5.05
CA LEU A 295 -10.70 -11.46 3.97
C LEU A 295 -11.29 -12.78 4.45
N VAL A 296 -10.56 -13.59 5.24
CA VAL A 296 -11.09 -14.82 5.85
C VAL A 296 -12.42 -14.56 6.54
N ASN A 297 -12.48 -13.54 7.40
CA ASN A 297 -13.71 -13.19 8.12
C ASN A 297 -14.82 -12.75 7.15
N ALA A 298 -14.52 -11.95 6.12
CA ALA A 298 -15.52 -11.51 5.14
C ALA A 298 -16.13 -12.69 4.36
N TYR A 299 -15.30 -13.66 3.96
CA TYR A 299 -15.74 -14.89 3.30
C TYR A 299 -16.55 -15.78 4.27
N LEU A 300 -16.11 -15.95 5.54
CA LEU A 300 -16.82 -16.76 6.53
C LEU A 300 -18.17 -16.16 6.96
N ASP A 301 -18.26 -14.84 7.10
CA ASP A 301 -19.53 -14.16 7.40
C ASP A 301 -20.50 -14.32 6.23
N THR A 302 -20.02 -14.17 5.00
CA THR A 302 -20.82 -14.38 3.79
C THR A 302 -21.27 -15.85 3.66
N PHE A 303 -20.40 -16.81 3.97
CA PHE A 303 -20.77 -18.22 4.06
C PHE A 303 -21.84 -18.45 5.13
N SER A 304 -21.72 -17.82 6.29
CA SER A 304 -22.66 -17.98 7.40
C SER A 304 -24.08 -17.52 7.05
N ILE A 305 -24.20 -16.52 6.17
CA ILE A 305 -25.47 -15.98 5.66
C ILE A 305 -26.00 -16.82 4.48
N THR A 306 -25.16 -17.08 3.48
CA THR A 306 -25.58 -17.69 2.20
C THR A 306 -25.59 -19.21 2.21
N LYS A 307 -24.79 -19.83 3.08
CA LYS A 307 -24.47 -21.27 3.11
C LYS A 307 -23.84 -21.79 1.82
N ASP A 308 -23.37 -20.92 0.93
CA ASP A 308 -22.68 -21.31 -0.30
C ASP A 308 -21.23 -21.71 0.00
N ILE A 309 -20.92 -22.98 -0.25
CA ILE A 309 -19.61 -23.60 0.02
C ILE A 309 -18.46 -22.92 -0.72
N PHE A 310 -18.73 -22.14 -1.77
CA PHE A 310 -17.72 -21.34 -2.45
C PHE A 310 -16.97 -20.45 -1.45
N TYR A 311 -17.70 -19.72 -0.60
CA TYR A 311 -17.08 -18.76 0.32
C TYR A 311 -16.26 -19.45 1.43
N SER A 312 -16.73 -20.58 1.96
CA SER A 312 -15.95 -21.33 2.95
C SER A 312 -14.73 -22.01 2.35
N SER A 313 -14.77 -22.35 1.06
CA SER A 313 -13.61 -22.88 0.33
C SER A 313 -12.52 -21.82 0.16
N VAL A 314 -12.91 -20.60 -0.23
CA VAL A 314 -11.95 -19.46 -0.32
C VAL A 314 -11.39 -19.09 1.05
N ALA A 315 -12.22 -19.07 2.10
CA ALA A 315 -11.72 -18.83 3.46
C ALA A 315 -10.69 -19.88 3.90
N ARG A 316 -10.93 -21.16 3.57
CA ARG A 316 -9.99 -22.25 3.84
C ARG A 316 -8.70 -22.09 3.06
N ASP A 317 -8.78 -21.73 1.78
CA ASP A 317 -7.60 -21.45 0.95
C ASP A 317 -6.68 -20.39 1.61
N ILE A 318 -7.25 -19.27 2.03
CA ILE A 318 -6.49 -18.21 2.72
C ILE A 318 -5.85 -18.75 4.01
N LEU A 319 -6.58 -19.52 4.81
CA LEU A 319 -6.07 -20.11 6.05
C LEU A 319 -4.95 -21.14 5.80
N ASP A 320 -5.04 -21.91 4.73
CA ASP A 320 -4.01 -22.86 4.32
C ASP A 320 -2.74 -22.14 3.86
N TYR A 321 -2.87 -21.03 3.11
CA TYR A 321 -1.75 -20.13 2.80
C TYR A 321 -1.11 -19.57 4.08
N LEU A 322 -1.90 -19.00 4.99
CA LEU A 322 -1.39 -18.41 6.23
C LEU A 322 -0.60 -19.43 7.05
N ARG A 323 -1.13 -20.65 7.19
CA ARG A 323 -0.47 -21.73 7.93
C ARG A 323 0.84 -22.17 7.28
N ARG A 324 0.92 -22.15 5.95
CA ARG A 324 2.07 -22.68 5.21
C ARG A 324 3.20 -21.66 5.07
N GLU A 325 2.86 -20.40 4.77
CA GLU A 325 3.83 -19.36 4.43
C GLU A 325 4.01 -18.32 5.54
N MET A 326 2.97 -18.03 6.32
CA MET A 326 2.96 -16.90 7.27
C MET A 326 3.19 -17.31 8.73
N ILE A 327 3.27 -18.60 9.02
CA ILE A 327 3.54 -19.12 10.37
C ILE A 327 4.87 -19.90 10.36
N GLY A 328 5.81 -19.44 11.19
CA GLY A 328 7.12 -20.07 11.36
C GLY A 328 7.06 -21.39 12.13
N ALA A 329 8.12 -22.18 12.06
CA ALA A 329 8.19 -23.50 12.70
C ALA A 329 8.07 -23.44 14.23
N GLU A 330 8.45 -22.32 14.85
CA GLU A 330 8.36 -22.10 16.30
C GLU A 330 7.10 -21.28 16.69
N GLY A 331 6.21 -21.01 15.73
CA GLY A 331 4.95 -20.29 15.94
C GLY A 331 5.04 -18.77 15.74
N GLU A 332 6.11 -18.26 15.13
CA GLU A 332 6.19 -16.87 14.70
C GLU A 332 5.09 -16.58 13.68
N ILE A 333 4.61 -15.33 13.64
CA ILE A 333 3.63 -14.90 12.66
C ILE A 333 4.25 -13.73 11.88
N TYR A 334 4.47 -13.94 10.58
CA TYR A 334 5.03 -12.92 9.72
C TYR A 334 3.99 -11.85 9.37
N SER A 335 4.41 -10.60 9.22
CA SER A 335 3.52 -9.47 8.89
C SER A 335 3.14 -9.40 7.41
N ALA A 336 4.05 -9.84 6.53
CA ALA A 336 3.91 -9.73 5.08
C ALA A 336 4.78 -10.73 4.29
N GLU A 337 4.41 -10.96 3.03
CA GLU A 337 5.22 -11.59 1.98
C GLU A 337 5.62 -10.52 0.93
N ASP A 338 6.90 -10.51 0.54
CA ASP A 338 7.50 -9.54 -0.38
C ASP A 338 6.92 -9.64 -1.80
N ALA A 339 6.60 -8.50 -2.43
CA ALA A 339 6.17 -8.47 -3.82
C ALA A 339 7.30 -8.88 -4.78
N ASP A 340 8.56 -8.63 -4.41
CA ASP A 340 9.72 -8.87 -5.24
C ASP A 340 10.33 -10.26 -4.99
N SER A 341 10.38 -11.07 -6.05
CA SER A 341 10.96 -12.42 -6.04
C SER A 341 12.14 -12.55 -7.01
N ALA A 342 13.02 -13.51 -6.73
CA ALA A 342 14.15 -13.82 -7.59
C ALA A 342 13.66 -14.57 -8.84
N GLU A 343 14.14 -14.20 -10.03
CA GLU A 343 13.74 -14.89 -11.28
C GLU A 343 14.22 -16.34 -11.35
N HIS A 344 15.31 -16.65 -10.65
CA HIS A 344 15.85 -17.98 -10.49
C HIS A 344 16.71 -18.05 -9.22
N GLU A 345 17.04 -19.26 -8.77
CA GLU A 345 17.95 -19.45 -7.64
C GLU A 345 19.29 -18.74 -7.90
N GLY A 346 19.74 -17.93 -6.94
CA GLY A 346 20.97 -17.14 -7.05
C GLY A 346 20.91 -15.88 -7.90
N ALA A 347 19.73 -15.43 -8.36
CA ALA A 347 19.61 -14.17 -9.10
C ALA A 347 20.10 -12.97 -8.26
N SER A 348 20.85 -12.06 -8.90
CA SER A 348 21.39 -10.86 -8.25
C SER A 348 20.38 -9.70 -8.16
N ARG A 349 19.24 -9.82 -8.84
CA ARG A 349 18.14 -8.85 -8.84
C ARG A 349 16.82 -9.59 -8.69
N LYS A 350 15.91 -8.98 -7.94
CA LYS A 350 14.52 -9.41 -7.83
C LYS A 350 13.66 -8.62 -8.81
N LYS A 351 12.50 -9.17 -9.16
CA LYS A 351 11.43 -8.48 -9.92
C LYS A 351 10.09 -8.72 -9.25
N GLU A 352 9.17 -7.80 -9.45
CA GLU A 352 7.82 -7.95 -8.92
C GLU A 352 7.18 -9.22 -9.47
N GLY A 353 6.75 -10.11 -8.57
CA GLY A 353 6.01 -11.31 -8.89
C GLY A 353 6.72 -12.33 -9.78
N ALA A 354 8.05 -12.34 -9.85
CA ALA A 354 8.81 -13.25 -10.72
C ALA A 354 8.41 -14.73 -10.56
N PHE A 355 8.07 -15.20 -9.35
CA PHE A 355 7.58 -16.57 -9.12
C PHE A 355 6.20 -16.86 -9.71
N TYR A 356 5.40 -15.83 -9.97
CA TYR A 356 4.02 -15.93 -10.43
C TYR A 356 3.87 -15.70 -11.93
N VAL A 357 4.94 -15.29 -12.63
CA VAL A 357 4.93 -15.07 -14.07
C VAL A 357 5.44 -16.31 -14.79
N TRP A 358 4.56 -16.90 -15.61
CA TRP A 358 4.85 -18.09 -16.38
C TRP A 358 4.69 -17.79 -17.86
N THR A 359 5.64 -18.24 -18.68
CA THR A 359 5.46 -18.24 -20.12
C THR A 359 4.43 -19.30 -20.50
N SER A 360 3.68 -19.06 -21.58
CA SER A 360 2.73 -20.04 -22.15
C SER A 360 3.38 -21.42 -22.39
N LYS A 361 4.68 -21.43 -22.72
CA LYS A 361 5.45 -22.66 -22.89
C LYS A 361 5.67 -23.42 -21.58
N GLU A 362 6.03 -22.74 -20.49
CA GLU A 362 6.23 -23.36 -19.17
C GLU A 362 4.92 -23.94 -18.64
N VAL A 363 3.81 -23.21 -18.81
CA VAL A 363 2.46 -23.70 -18.50
C VAL A 363 2.14 -24.98 -19.29
N SER A 364 2.35 -24.94 -20.62
CA SER A 364 2.08 -26.09 -21.49
C SER A 364 2.93 -27.32 -21.13
N LEU A 365 4.21 -27.13 -20.80
CA LEU A 365 5.11 -28.21 -20.40
C LEU A 365 4.73 -28.82 -19.05
N THR A 366 4.26 -28.01 -18.11
CA THR A 366 3.90 -28.45 -16.76
C THR A 366 2.55 -29.17 -16.73
N ILE A 367 1.56 -28.65 -17.49
CA ILE A 367 0.19 -29.18 -17.51
C ILE A 367 0.03 -30.38 -18.46
N CYS A 368 0.92 -30.59 -19.44
CA CYS A 368 0.86 -31.74 -20.37
C CYS A 368 0.94 -33.14 -19.72
N ARG A 369 1.00 -33.26 -18.39
CA ARG A 369 0.85 -34.52 -17.65
C ARG A 369 -0.52 -34.76 -16.99
N LEU A 370 -1.43 -33.78 -17.00
CA LEU A 370 -2.80 -33.91 -16.46
C LEU A 370 -3.77 -33.20 -17.41
N SER A 371 -4.85 -33.87 -17.82
CA SER A 371 -5.87 -33.39 -18.75
C SER A 371 -6.70 -32.19 -18.24
N ILE A 372 -6.05 -31.07 -17.93
CA ILE A 372 -6.65 -29.82 -17.43
C ILE A 372 -6.26 -28.70 -18.42
N TYR A 373 -6.67 -28.83 -19.68
CA TYR A 373 -6.18 -27.97 -20.76
C TYR A 373 -6.94 -26.64 -20.93
N ILE A 374 -7.92 -26.30 -20.08
CA ILE A 374 -8.92 -25.27 -20.45
C ILE A 374 -8.93 -24.01 -19.57
N ILE A 375 -8.41 -24.01 -18.34
CA ILE A 375 -8.58 -22.83 -17.45
C ILE A 375 -7.34 -21.93 -17.41
N LEU A 376 -6.11 -22.46 -17.36
CA LEU A 376 -4.90 -21.64 -17.12
C LEU A 376 -4.45 -20.78 -18.31
N VAL A 377 -4.71 -21.19 -19.56
CA VAL A 377 -4.19 -20.49 -20.75
C VAL A 377 -4.83 -19.11 -20.95
N SER A 378 -6.08 -18.92 -20.52
CA SER A 378 -6.76 -17.62 -20.65
C SER A 378 -6.26 -16.56 -19.66
N TRP A 379 -5.61 -16.94 -18.57
CA TRP A 379 -5.17 -16.01 -17.53
C TRP A 379 -3.77 -15.43 -17.77
N TYR A 380 -2.91 -16.17 -18.49
CA TYR A 380 -1.49 -15.85 -18.69
C TYR A 380 -1.12 -15.44 -20.12
N SER A 381 -2.07 -15.31 -21.04
CA SER A 381 -1.81 -15.04 -22.47
C SER A 381 -2.27 -13.64 -22.94
N ALA A 382 -2.29 -12.63 -22.08
CA ALA A 382 -2.58 -11.24 -22.48
C ALA A 382 -1.35 -10.34 -22.33
#